data_AF-A0A2V9LAI2-F1
#
_entry.id   AF-A0A2V9LAI2-F1
#
_cell.length_a   1.000
_cell.length_b   1.000
_cell.length_c   1.000
_cell.angle_alpha   90.00
_cell.angle_beta   90.00
_cell.angle_gamma   90.00
#
_symmetry.space_group_name_H-M   'P 1'
#
loop_
_entity.id
_entity.type
_entity.pdbx_description
1 polymer ?
#
loop_
_entity_poly.entity_id
_entity_poly.type
_entity_poly.pdbx_seq_one_letter_code
_entity_poly.pdbx_strand_id
1 'polypeptide(L)'
;MARYGQVVSSFFPPLTRMVKTLVIITSGVFALTYVLGSLPSDTLQYYCWLVPVNYLSLRPAFVLHRFFIWEPFTYLFLHGGWFHIIFNLYALWMFGSDL
;
A
#
# COMPACT_ATOMS: atom_id res chain seq x y z
N MET A 1 -34.00 21.51 -12.66
CA MET A 1 -32.69 21.53 -13.35
C MET A 1 -31.63 21.10 -12.35
N ALA A 2 -31.08 19.90 -12.48
CA ALA A 2 -30.05 19.41 -11.58
C ALA A 2 -28.75 20.18 -11.85
N ARG A 3 -28.24 20.90 -10.85
CA ARG A 3 -26.89 21.48 -10.91
C ARG A 3 -25.90 20.33 -10.84
N TYR A 4 -25.29 19.96 -11.96
CA TYR A 4 -24.07 19.15 -11.94
C TYR A 4 -23.01 19.97 -11.20
N GLY A 5 -22.70 19.57 -9.96
CA GLY A 5 -21.55 20.10 -9.24
C GLY A 5 -20.32 19.85 -10.10
N GLN A 6 -19.62 20.92 -10.49
CA GLN A 6 -18.36 20.80 -11.19
C GLN A 6 -17.39 20.09 -10.24
N VAL A 7 -17.10 18.81 -10.50
CA VAL A 7 -15.97 18.14 -9.87
C VAL A 7 -14.74 18.74 -10.54
N VAL A 8 -14.19 19.80 -9.93
CA VAL A 8 -12.95 20.39 -10.41
C VAL A 8 -11.84 19.45 -10.00
N SER A 9 -11.56 18.46 -10.84
CA SER A 9 -10.40 17.61 -10.66
C SER A 9 -9.14 18.45 -10.87
N SER A 10 -8.32 18.58 -9.82
CA SER A 10 -7.04 19.28 -9.93
C SER A 10 -5.96 18.23 -10.17
N PHE A 11 -5.09 18.47 -11.17
CA PHE A 11 -3.98 17.55 -11.44
C PHE A 11 -2.94 17.51 -10.30
N PHE A 12 -2.89 18.57 -9.49
CA PHE A 12 -2.06 18.68 -8.30
C PHE A 12 -2.88 19.20 -7.12
N PRO A 13 -3.74 18.36 -6.55
CA PRO A 13 -4.59 18.75 -5.45
C PRO A 13 -3.79 18.83 -4.14
N PRO A 14 -4.23 19.65 -3.17
CA PRO A 14 -3.60 19.69 -1.85
C PRO A 14 -3.74 18.33 -1.17
N LEU A 15 -2.68 17.89 -0.47
CA LEU A 15 -2.70 16.63 0.28
C LEU A 15 -3.77 16.68 1.37
N THR A 16 -4.87 15.93 1.16
CA THR A 16 -5.88 15.74 2.20
C THR A 16 -5.29 15.00 3.40
N ARG A 17 -5.90 15.14 4.57
CA ARG A 17 -5.45 14.44 5.78
C ARG A 17 -5.37 12.92 5.55
N MET A 18 -6.35 12.33 4.87
CA MET A 18 -6.38 10.90 4.57
C MET A 18 -5.26 10.50 3.62
N VAL A 19 -5.10 11.19 2.48
CA VAL A 19 -4.05 10.88 1.50
C VAL A 19 -2.68 10.98 2.15
N LYS A 20 -2.44 12.02 2.95
CA LYS A 20 -1.18 12.19 3.69
C LYS A 20 -0.91 11.01 4.63
N THR A 21 -1.92 10.59 5.39
CA THR A 21 -1.80 9.43 6.29
C THR A 21 -1.51 8.14 5.52
N LEU A 22 -2.23 7.90 4.42
CA LEU A 22 -1.99 6.73 3.58
C LEU A 22 -0.57 6.72 3.05
N VAL A 23 -0.11 7.83 2.47
CA VAL A 23 1.27 7.98 1.96
C VAL A 23 2.31 7.69 3.05
N ILE A 24 2.11 8.22 4.27
CA ILE A 24 3.02 7.97 5.41
C ILE A 24 3.05 6.49 5.77
N ILE A 25 1.88 5.85 5.89
CA ILE A 25 1.78 4.44 6.27
C ILE A 25 2.41 3.55 5.19
N THR A 26 2.05 3.73 3.91
CA THR A 26 2.62 2.94 2.80
C THR A 26 4.13 3.12 2.68
N SER A 27 4.63 4.35 2.88
CA SER A 27 6.07 4.62 2.85
C SER A 27 6.80 3.97 4.02
N GLY A 28 6.22 4.04 5.23
CA GLY A 28 6.79 3.42 6.43
C GLY A 28 6.81 1.90 6.35
N VAL A 29 5.72 1.28 5.87
CA VAL A 29 5.66 -0.16 5.59
C VAL A 29 6.72 -0.52 4.56
N PHE A 30 6.83 0.22 3.45
CA PHE A 30 7.84 -0.07 2.44
C PHE A 30 9.27 0.03 2.98
N ALA A 31 9.59 1.08 3.73
CA ALA A 31 10.92 1.24 4.34
C ALA A 31 11.24 0.07 5.29
N LEU A 32 10.30 -0.31 6.16
CA LEU A 32 10.46 -1.46 7.03
C LEU A 32 10.69 -2.74 6.22
N THR A 33 9.85 -2.98 5.21
CA THR A 33 9.91 -4.15 4.35
C THR A 33 11.24 -4.24 3.58
N TYR A 34 11.74 -3.09 3.09
CA TYR A 34 13.00 -2.99 2.40
C TYR A 34 14.19 -3.31 3.31
N VAL A 35 14.19 -2.77 4.53
CA VAL A 35 15.24 -3.04 5.53
C VAL A 35 15.24 -4.51 5.94
N LEU A 36 14.08 -5.10 6.25
CA LEU A 36 13.97 -6.50 6.63
C LEU A 36 14.34 -7.46 5.49
N GLY A 37 14.02 -7.10 4.24
CA GLY A 37 14.45 -7.83 3.06
C GLY A 37 15.95 -7.76 2.81
N SER A 38 16.63 -6.71 3.29
CA SER A 38 18.09 -6.51 3.11
C SER A 38 18.96 -7.15 4.20
N LEU A 39 18.38 -7.95 5.10
CA LEU A 39 19.13 -8.62 6.16
C LEU A 39 20.13 -9.65 5.58
N PRO A 40 21.36 -9.71 6.10
CA PRO A 40 22.44 -10.51 5.50
C PRO A 40 22.36 -12.01 5.82
N SER A 41 21.60 -12.41 6.83
CA SER A 41 21.45 -13.81 7.23
C SER A 41 20.16 -14.40 6.70
N ASP A 42 20.27 -15.49 5.94
CA ASP A 42 19.14 -16.17 5.31
C ASP A 42 18.07 -16.60 6.34
N THR A 43 18.51 -17.11 7.49
CA THR A 43 17.61 -17.51 8.58
C THR A 43 16.82 -16.32 9.12
N LEU A 44 17.48 -15.18 9.36
CA LEU A 44 16.81 -13.99 9.90
C LEU A 44 15.89 -13.37 8.84
N GLN A 45 16.34 -13.31 7.59
CA GLN A 45 15.52 -12.86 6.47
C GLN A 45 14.27 -13.75 6.33
N TYR A 46 14.38 -15.06 6.47
CA TYR A 46 13.21 -15.94 6.40
C TYR A 46 12.17 -15.61 7.48
N TYR A 47 12.58 -15.53 8.75
CA TYR A 47 11.64 -15.32 9.86
C TYR A 47 11.16 -13.86 9.99
N CYS A 48 12.01 -12.88 9.74
CA CYS A 48 11.68 -11.47 9.90
C CYS A 48 11.08 -10.83 8.64
N TRP A 49 11.33 -11.40 7.46
CA TRP A 49 10.87 -10.85 6.18
C TRP A 49 9.88 -11.78 5.48
N LEU A 50 10.30 -12.97 5.05
CA LEU A 50 9.50 -13.82 4.18
C LEU A 50 8.21 -14.30 4.85
N VAL A 51 8.28 -14.77 6.09
CA VAL A 51 7.10 -15.27 6.81
C VAL A 51 6.04 -14.17 7.00
N PRO A 52 6.34 -13.00 7.60
CA PRO A 52 5.36 -11.93 7.76
C PRO A 52 4.77 -11.44 6.43
N VAL A 53 5.59 -11.22 5.41
CA VAL A 53 5.13 -10.76 4.10
C VAL A 53 4.17 -11.76 3.46
N ASN A 54 4.43 -13.06 3.59
CA ASN A 54 3.55 -14.11 3.07
C ASN A 54 2.19 -14.15 3.78
N TYR A 55 2.13 -13.79 5.07
CA TYR A 55 0.87 -13.69 5.82
C TYR A 55 0.07 -12.41 5.52
N LEU A 56 0.76 -11.36 5.06
CA LEU A 56 0.16 -10.06 4.73
C LEU A 56 -0.13 -9.90 3.23
N SER A 57 0.41 -10.79 2.39
CA SER A 57 0.16 -10.82 0.95
C SER A 57 -1.19 -11.44 0.63
N LEU A 58 -1.73 -11.11 -0.54
CA LEU A 58 -3.01 -11.63 -0.98
C LEU A 58 -2.87 -13.05 -1.52
N ARG A 59 -3.50 -14.02 -0.84
CA ARG A 59 -3.59 -15.42 -1.29
C ARG A 59 -5.08 -15.79 -1.44
N PRO A 60 -5.66 -15.68 -2.65
CA PRO A 60 -7.10 -15.85 -2.85
C PRO A 60 -7.67 -17.16 -2.28
N ALA A 61 -6.92 -18.27 -2.40
CA ALA A 61 -7.32 -19.55 -1.82
C ALA A 61 -7.48 -19.50 -0.29
N PHE A 62 -6.68 -18.69 0.40
CA PHE A 62 -6.70 -18.59 1.87
C PHE A 62 -7.78 -17.62 2.34
N VAL A 63 -8.02 -16.54 1.58
CA VAL A 63 -9.18 -15.68 1.81
C VAL A 63 -10.48 -16.48 1.69
N LEU A 64 -10.63 -17.27 0.61
CA LEU A 64 -11.87 -17.98 0.30
C LEU A 64 -12.09 -19.25 1.13
N HIS A 65 -11.04 -20.01 1.42
CA HIS A 65 -11.18 -21.31 2.10
C HIS A 65 -10.71 -21.32 3.56
N ARG A 66 -9.94 -20.31 3.99
CA ARG A 66 -9.36 -20.24 5.34
C ARG A 66 -9.74 -18.99 6.12
N PHE A 67 -10.57 -18.11 5.55
CA PHE A 67 -11.07 -16.87 6.17
C PHE A 67 -9.99 -15.87 6.57
N PHE A 68 -8.94 -15.75 5.76
CA PHE A 68 -7.88 -14.76 5.99
C PHE A 68 -8.35 -13.37 5.49
N ILE A 69 -9.35 -12.81 6.17
CA ILE A 69 -10.08 -11.60 5.75
C ILE A 69 -9.25 -10.31 5.77
N TRP A 70 -8.08 -10.34 6.40
CA TRP A 70 -7.17 -9.20 6.45
C TRP A 70 -6.32 -9.09 5.17
N GLU A 71 -6.09 -10.20 4.44
CA GLU A 71 -5.22 -10.22 3.26
C GLU A 71 -5.62 -9.18 2.19
N PRO A 72 -6.92 -8.98 1.86
CA PRO A 72 -7.38 -7.92 0.94
C PRO A 72 -7.10 -6.48 1.39
N PHE A 73 -6.84 -6.26 2.69
CA PHE A 73 -6.50 -4.92 3.19
C PHE A 73 -4.99 -4.75 3.34
N THR A 74 -4.29 -5.77 3.84
CA THR A 74 -2.86 -5.69 4.10
C THR A 74 -2.02 -5.68 2.83
N TYR A 75 -2.48 -6.35 1.76
CA TYR A 75 -1.72 -6.40 0.51
C TYR A 75 -1.57 -5.02 -0.15
N LEU A 76 -2.50 -4.08 0.11
CA LEU A 76 -2.46 -2.72 -0.43
C LEU A 76 -1.22 -1.92 0.01
N PHE A 77 -0.62 -2.30 1.13
CA PHE A 77 0.55 -1.62 1.68
C PHE A 77 1.88 -2.28 1.29
N LEU A 78 1.84 -3.50 0.74
CA LEU A 78 3.04 -4.23 0.34
C LEU A 78 3.48 -3.84 -1.06
N HIS A 79 4.75 -3.45 -1.20
CA HIS A 79 5.31 -3.01 -2.48
C HIS A 79 6.64 -3.72 -2.75
N GLY A 80 6.78 -4.26 -3.97
CA GLY A 80 7.94 -5.07 -4.36
C GLY A 80 9.14 -4.30 -4.92
N GLY A 81 9.09 -2.97 -4.98
CA GLY A 81 10.21 -2.18 -5.51
C GLY A 81 9.97 -0.68 -5.54
N TRP A 82 11.07 0.07 -5.68
CA TRP A 82 11.09 1.54 -5.66
C TRP A 82 10.19 2.17 -6.73
N PHE A 83 10.27 1.69 -7.96
CA PHE A 83 9.42 2.18 -9.05
C PHE A 83 7.93 1.96 -8.72
N HIS A 84 7.55 0.76 -8.28
CA HIS A 84 6.16 0.45 -7.96
C HIS A 84 5.61 1.37 -6.87
N ILE A 85 6.33 1.60 -5.76
CA ILE A 85 5.83 2.49 -4.71
C ILE A 85 5.74 3.94 -5.16
N ILE A 86 6.76 4.46 -5.85
CA ILE A 86 6.78 5.86 -6.27
C ILE A 86 5.58 6.18 -7.18
N PHE A 87 5.27 5.32 -8.15
CA PHE A 87 4.13 5.52 -9.03
C PHE A 87 2.79 5.35 -8.32
N ASN A 88 2.67 4.44 -7.34
CA ASN A 88 1.45 4.31 -6.54
C ASN A 88 1.21 5.53 -5.65
N LEU A 89 2.24 6.03 -4.97
CA LEU A 89 2.13 7.25 -4.15
C LEU A 89 1.83 8.48 -5.02
N TYR A 90 2.42 8.55 -6.21
CA TYR A 90 2.13 9.62 -7.17
C TYR A 90 0.68 9.56 -7.66
N ALA A 91 0.18 8.39 -8.03
CA ALA A 91 -1.22 8.20 -8.42
C ALA A 91 -2.19 8.50 -7.26
N LEU A 92 -1.86 8.06 -6.04
CA LEU A 92 -2.65 8.34 -4.85
C LEU A 92 -2.69 9.84 -4.53
N TRP A 93 -1.59 10.57 -4.76
CA TRP A 93 -1.58 12.02 -4.60
C TRP A 93 -2.41 12.73 -5.68
N MET A 94 -2.30 12.32 -6.95
CA MET A 94 -3.06 12.93 -8.05
C MET A 94 -4.56 12.68 -7.95
N PHE A 95 -4.99 11.49 -7.54
CA PHE A 95 -6.39 11.07 -7.61
C PHE A 95 -7.07 10.89 -6.25
N GLY A 96 -6.32 10.77 -5.16
CA GLY A 96 -6.88 10.43 -3.85
C GLY A 96 -7.58 11.56 -3.12
N SER A 97 -7.44 12.82 -3.56
CA SER A 97 -8.17 13.96 -2.98
C SER A 97 -9.53 14.20 -3.62
N ASP A 98 -9.72 13.68 -4.83
CA ASP A 98 -10.88 13.94 -5.69
C ASP A 98 -11.94 12.83 -5.56
N LEU A 99 -11.61 11.77 -4.81
CA LEU A 99 -12.47 10.67 -4.36
C LEU A 99 -13.12 10.99 -3.01
#